data_AF-A0A6I1WHZ3-F1
#
_entry.id   AF-A0A6I1WHZ3-F1
#
_cell.length_a   1.000
_cell.length_b   1.000
_cell.length_c   1.000
_cell.angle_alpha   90.00
_cell.angle_beta   90.00
_cell.angle_gamma   90.00
#
_symmetry.space_group_name_H-M   'P 1'
#
loop_
_entity.id
_entity.type
_entity.pdbx_description
1 polymer ?
#
loop_
_entity_poly.entity_id
_entity_poly.type
_entity_poly.pdbx_seq_one_letter_code
_entity_poly.pdbx_strand_id
1 'polypeptide(L)'
;PAPAAPMPAAAGKKKAWLIPLIIALLAIIAAGVFFWIKNPAADTVASPAPTPAPLPTGAEACTLESMSTLPELTFVQICIKKSPGSAELLEIINVAKANNHCGIAQRLYANRAQAGDMQIATAYAHEYDPKFHQASQCFAEPDKATAAYWYETILSHEPENAQAKARFEELKP
;
A
#
# COMPACT_ATOMS: atom_id res chain seq x y z
N PRO A 1 -11.88 -67.99 38.59
CA PRO A 1 -10.76 -67.20 39.17
C PRO A 1 -10.88 -65.72 38.76
N ALA A 2 -11.01 -64.85 39.76
CA ALA A 2 -11.05 -63.39 39.64
C ALA A 2 -9.61 -62.82 39.41
N PRO A 3 -9.36 -61.52 39.59
CA PRO A 3 -9.63 -60.39 38.67
C PRO A 3 -8.34 -59.55 38.41
N ALA A 4 -8.39 -58.55 37.54
CA ALA A 4 -7.47 -57.39 37.57
C ALA A 4 -8.21 -56.18 36.98
N ALA A 5 -8.86 -55.34 37.78
CA ALA A 5 -8.31 -54.23 38.57
C ALA A 5 -7.84 -53.04 37.70
N PRO A 6 -8.41 -51.83 37.88
CA PRO A 6 -8.08 -50.63 37.12
C PRO A 6 -6.96 -49.79 37.76
N MET A 7 -6.56 -48.72 37.04
CA MET A 7 -5.75 -47.53 37.42
C MET A 7 -4.28 -47.53 36.93
N PRO A 8 -3.59 -46.36 36.80
CA PRO A 8 -4.00 -44.98 37.10
C PRO A 8 -3.76 -43.95 35.97
N ALA A 9 -4.50 -42.84 36.04
CA ALA A 9 -4.18 -41.60 35.33
C ALA A 9 -2.86 -41.01 35.88
N ALA A 10 -1.89 -40.77 35.00
CA ALA A 10 -0.66 -40.10 35.37
C ALA A 10 -0.88 -38.57 35.41
N ALA A 11 -0.70 -38.02 36.61
CA ALA A 11 -0.80 -36.60 36.92
C ALA A 11 0.25 -35.76 36.16
N GLY A 12 -0.20 -34.66 35.55
CA GLY A 12 0.67 -33.66 34.93
C GLY A 12 1.52 -32.92 35.96
N LYS A 13 2.85 -32.99 35.81
CA LYS A 13 3.80 -32.18 36.57
C LYS A 13 3.84 -30.77 35.98
N LYS A 14 3.51 -29.78 36.81
CA LYS A 14 3.36 -28.37 36.45
C LYS A 14 4.73 -27.71 36.18
N LYS A 15 4.77 -26.83 35.17
CA LYS A 15 5.88 -25.97 34.71
C LYS A 15 6.39 -25.00 35.80
N ALA A 16 6.99 -25.50 36.88
CA ALA A 16 7.67 -24.67 37.88
C ALA A 16 9.11 -24.32 37.49
N TRP A 17 9.69 -25.01 36.49
CA TRP A 17 11.06 -24.82 36.02
C TRP A 17 11.20 -23.88 34.80
N LEU A 18 10.13 -23.20 34.39
CA LEU A 18 10.20 -22.19 33.33
C LEU A 18 10.28 -20.75 33.86
N ILE A 19 10.00 -20.57 35.16
CA ILE A 19 10.04 -19.27 35.82
C ILE A 19 11.46 -18.65 35.80
N PRO A 20 12.57 -19.38 36.10
CA PRO A 20 13.90 -18.76 36.06
C PRO A 20 14.33 -18.40 34.63
N LEU A 21 13.83 -19.12 33.62
CA LEU A 21 14.19 -18.91 32.20
C LEU A 21 13.49 -17.68 31.62
N ILE A 22 12.24 -17.41 32.04
CA ILE A 22 11.50 -16.18 31.67
C ILE A 22 12.11 -14.96 32.37
N ILE A 23 12.52 -15.07 33.64
CA ILE A 23 13.18 -13.96 34.36
C ILE A 23 14.54 -13.64 33.73
N ALA A 24 15.32 -14.66 33.35
CA ALA A 24 16.59 -14.46 32.64
C ALA A 24 16.39 -13.79 31.28
N LEU A 25 15.35 -14.16 30.52
CA LEU A 25 15.06 -13.57 29.22
C LEU A 25 14.62 -12.09 29.35
N LEU A 26 13.81 -11.75 30.35
CA LEU A 26 13.39 -10.38 30.61
C LEU A 26 14.57 -9.48 31.03
N ALA A 27 15.54 -10.00 31.78
CA ALA A 27 16.74 -9.26 32.16
C ALA A 27 17.64 -8.90 30.94
N ILE A 28 17.73 -9.79 29.95
CA ILE A 28 18.51 -9.54 28.72
C ILE A 28 17.84 -8.46 27.86
N ILE A 29 16.51 -8.46 27.76
CA ILE A 29 15.76 -7.44 27.02
C ILE A 29 15.91 -6.05 27.69
N ALA A 30 15.82 -5.99 29.02
CA ALA A 30 16.00 -4.73 29.76
C ALA A 30 17.42 -4.15 29.59
N ALA A 31 18.46 -5.00 29.57
CA ALA A 31 19.83 -4.56 29.32
C ALA A 31 20.05 -4.06 27.88
N GLY A 32 19.41 -4.70 26.88
CA GLY A 32 19.47 -4.27 25.48
C GLY A 32 18.84 -2.89 25.25
N VAL A 33 17.68 -2.61 25.86
CA VAL A 33 17.00 -1.31 25.74
C VAL A 33 17.77 -0.20 26.46
N PHE A 34 18.36 -0.49 27.63
CA PHE A 34 19.16 0.50 28.37
C PHE A 34 20.46 0.87 27.63
N PHE A 35 21.12 -0.08 26.98
CA PHE A 35 22.33 0.18 26.20
C PHE A 35 22.02 0.98 24.92
N TRP A 36 20.87 0.74 24.29
CA TRP A 36 20.44 1.49 23.10
C TRP A 36 20.07 2.95 23.43
N ILE A 37 19.42 3.21 24.57
CA ILE A 37 19.09 4.58 25.02
C ILE A 37 20.35 5.37 25.42
N LYS A 38 21.43 4.71 25.85
CA LYS A 38 22.67 5.36 26.30
C LYS A 38 23.74 5.54 25.23
N ASN A 39 23.45 5.30 23.95
CA ASN A 39 24.38 5.61 22.87
C ASN A 39 24.05 6.99 22.28
N PRO A 40 24.68 8.10 22.75
CA PRO A 40 24.65 9.34 22.01
C PRO A 40 25.37 9.08 20.68
N ALA A 41 24.61 8.98 19.60
CA ALA A 41 25.17 9.00 18.27
C ALA A 41 26.02 10.26 18.16
N ALA A 42 27.31 10.06 17.88
CA ALA A 42 28.28 11.11 17.64
C ALA A 42 27.69 12.13 16.68
N ASP A 43 27.75 13.40 17.10
CA ASP A 43 27.47 14.55 16.27
C ASP A 43 28.28 14.42 14.98
N THR A 44 27.60 13.95 13.94
CA THR A 44 28.09 14.03 12.58
C THR A 44 28.08 15.51 12.26
N VAL A 45 29.28 16.05 12.11
CA VAL A 45 29.60 17.39 11.62
C VAL A 45 28.45 17.94 10.78
N ALA A 46 27.84 19.01 11.27
CA ALA A 46 26.86 19.79 10.54
C ALA A 46 27.48 20.27 9.23
N SER A 47 27.26 19.49 8.17
CA SER A 47 27.14 20.04 6.82
C SER A 47 25.97 21.04 6.87
N PRO A 48 26.09 22.24 6.28
CA PRO A 48 24.97 23.17 6.27
C PRO A 48 23.79 22.45 5.63
N ALA A 49 22.72 22.25 6.42
CA ALA A 49 21.46 21.78 5.90
C ALA A 49 21.10 22.69 4.73
N PRO A 50 20.77 22.16 3.54
CA PRO A 50 20.15 23.00 2.53
C PRO A 50 18.91 23.60 3.19
N THR A 51 18.80 24.93 3.15
CA THR A 51 17.58 25.65 3.47
C THR A 51 16.40 24.86 2.89
N PRO A 52 15.34 24.55 3.66
CA PRO A 52 14.19 23.88 3.08
C PRO A 52 13.74 24.71 1.89
N ALA A 53 13.82 24.12 0.69
CA ALA A 53 13.18 24.74 -0.46
C ALA A 53 11.72 25.02 -0.07
N PRO A 54 11.18 26.20 -0.41
CA PRO A 54 9.78 26.49 -0.13
C PRO A 54 8.94 25.31 -0.60
N LEU A 55 8.08 24.78 0.27
CA LEU A 55 7.08 23.79 -0.16
C LEU A 55 6.36 24.40 -1.36
N PRO A 56 6.30 23.71 -2.52
CA PRO A 56 5.71 24.26 -3.72
C PRO A 56 4.32 24.76 -3.39
N THR A 57 4.10 26.06 -3.62
CA THR A 57 2.85 26.70 -3.28
C THR A 57 1.76 26.18 -4.21
N GLY A 58 0.68 25.68 -3.62
CA GLY A 58 -0.69 25.52 -4.14
C GLY A 58 -0.91 25.04 -5.59
N ALA A 59 -0.40 25.75 -6.59
CA ALA A 59 -0.62 25.50 -8.01
C ALA A 59 0.35 24.46 -8.62
N GLU A 60 1.50 24.18 -7.99
CA GLU A 60 2.58 23.37 -8.60
C GLU A 60 2.60 21.89 -8.15
N ALA A 61 1.78 21.53 -7.17
CA ALA A 61 1.87 20.27 -6.45
C ALA A 61 1.71 18.98 -7.29
N CYS A 62 0.88 19.00 -8.33
CA CYS A 62 0.62 17.84 -9.20
C CYS A 62 1.34 17.97 -10.57
N THR A 63 2.41 18.77 -10.65
CA THR A 63 3.12 19.00 -11.92
C THR A 63 4.20 17.94 -12.18
N LEU A 64 4.63 17.82 -13.44
CA LEU A 64 5.76 16.95 -13.82
C LEU A 64 7.04 17.28 -13.05
N GLU A 65 7.32 18.58 -12.84
CA GLU A 65 8.49 19.01 -12.07
C GLU A 65 8.43 18.43 -10.65
N SER A 66 7.29 18.58 -9.99
CA SER A 66 7.09 18.02 -8.64
C SER A 66 7.16 16.50 -8.60
N MET A 67 6.73 15.78 -9.66
CA MET A 67 6.90 14.32 -9.75
C MET A 67 8.36 13.89 -9.78
N SER A 68 9.22 14.71 -10.40
CA SER A 68 10.65 14.41 -10.58
C SER A 68 11.49 14.79 -9.36
N THR A 69 11.08 15.83 -8.63
CA THR A 69 11.87 16.38 -7.50
C THR A 69 11.43 15.89 -6.13
N LEU A 70 10.16 15.49 -5.96
CA LEU A 70 9.63 15.07 -4.67
C LEU A 70 9.71 13.54 -4.50
N PRO A 71 9.86 13.03 -3.27
CA PRO A 71 9.62 11.63 -2.99
C PRO A 71 8.21 11.21 -3.42
N GLU A 72 8.07 10.05 -4.06
CA GLU A 72 6.81 9.56 -4.65
C GLU A 72 5.60 9.70 -3.70
N LEU A 73 5.70 9.20 -2.47
CA LEU A 73 4.59 9.28 -1.51
C LEU A 73 4.27 10.72 -1.11
N THR A 74 5.28 11.58 -1.01
CA THR A 74 5.08 13.00 -0.71
C THR A 74 4.33 13.67 -1.86
N PHE A 75 4.74 13.44 -3.11
CA PHE A 75 4.01 13.92 -4.28
C PHE A 75 2.55 13.47 -4.28
N VAL A 76 2.31 12.16 -4.16
CA VAL A 76 0.97 11.57 -4.19
C VAL A 76 0.08 12.18 -3.10
N GLN A 77 0.59 12.32 -1.88
CA GLN A 77 -0.18 12.91 -0.78
C GLN A 77 -0.53 14.38 -1.02
N ILE A 78 0.41 15.18 -1.51
CA ILE A 78 0.14 16.60 -1.79
C ILE A 78 -0.88 16.69 -2.94
N CYS A 79 -0.73 15.86 -3.97
CA CYS A 79 -1.63 15.87 -5.12
C CYS A 79 -3.06 15.43 -4.75
N ILE A 80 -3.21 14.37 -3.94
CA ILE A 80 -4.53 13.95 -3.43
C ILE A 80 -5.18 15.05 -2.58
N LYS A 81 -4.42 15.73 -1.70
CA LYS A 81 -4.94 16.83 -0.87
C LYS A 81 -5.47 18.00 -1.70
N LYS A 82 -4.89 18.24 -2.88
CA LYS A 82 -5.36 19.25 -3.84
C LYS A 82 -6.74 18.90 -4.41
N SER A 83 -7.13 17.63 -4.37
CA SER A 83 -8.41 17.10 -4.88
C SER A 83 -8.70 17.50 -6.33
N PRO A 84 -7.79 17.22 -7.29
CA PRO A 84 -8.07 17.47 -8.70
C PRO A 84 -9.34 16.75 -9.15
N GLY A 85 -10.04 17.32 -10.13
CA GLY A 85 -11.17 16.65 -10.77
C GLY A 85 -10.72 15.42 -11.56
N SER A 86 -11.64 14.49 -11.87
CA SER A 86 -11.30 13.23 -12.54
C SER A 86 -10.54 13.42 -13.86
N ALA A 87 -10.97 14.40 -14.70
CA ALA A 87 -10.28 14.69 -15.96
C ALA A 87 -8.86 15.23 -15.75
N GLU A 88 -8.69 16.18 -14.83
CA GLU A 88 -7.37 16.73 -14.48
C GLU A 88 -6.45 15.66 -13.92
N LEU A 89 -6.97 14.79 -13.06
CA LEU A 89 -6.19 13.70 -12.49
C LEU A 89 -5.78 12.68 -13.55
N LEU A 90 -6.62 12.35 -14.52
CA LEU A 90 -6.23 11.49 -15.64
C LEU A 90 -5.06 12.09 -16.43
N GLU A 91 -5.07 13.40 -16.67
CA GLU A 91 -3.94 14.06 -17.35
C GLU A 91 -2.66 13.97 -16.51
N ILE A 92 -2.75 14.20 -15.19
CA ILE A 92 -1.62 14.04 -14.27
C ILE A 92 -1.09 12.60 -14.31
N ILE A 93 -1.98 11.61 -14.30
CA ILE A 93 -1.62 10.19 -14.38
C ILE A 93 -0.97 9.87 -15.73
N ASN A 94 -1.49 10.40 -16.84
CA ASN A 94 -0.93 10.21 -18.17
C ASN A 94 0.49 10.81 -18.27
N VAL A 95 0.70 11.99 -17.70
CA VAL A 95 2.03 12.60 -17.57
C VAL A 95 2.96 11.71 -16.74
N ALA A 96 2.50 11.17 -15.61
CA ALA A 96 3.29 10.25 -14.79
C ALA A 96 3.68 8.99 -15.57
N LYS A 97 2.73 8.38 -16.29
CA LYS A 97 2.98 7.20 -17.15
C LYS A 97 3.99 7.49 -18.26
N ALA A 98 3.83 8.62 -18.96
CA ALA A 98 4.71 9.01 -20.06
C ALA A 98 6.15 9.27 -19.62
N ASN A 99 6.36 9.60 -18.34
CA ASN A 99 7.67 9.86 -17.75
C ASN A 99 8.15 8.71 -16.83
N ASN A 100 7.56 7.52 -16.96
CA ASN A 100 7.92 6.31 -16.21
C ASN A 100 7.78 6.42 -14.68
N HIS A 101 6.98 7.36 -14.18
CA HIS A 101 6.63 7.45 -12.76
C HIS A 101 5.47 6.50 -12.42
N CYS A 102 5.70 5.20 -12.60
CA CYS A 102 4.63 4.19 -12.55
C CYS A 102 4.00 4.03 -11.17
N GLY A 103 4.78 4.15 -10.09
CA GLY A 103 4.25 4.13 -8.73
C GLY A 103 3.33 5.32 -8.44
N ILE A 104 3.64 6.51 -8.96
CA ILE A 104 2.74 7.68 -8.88
C ILE A 104 1.43 7.40 -9.61
N ALA A 105 1.50 6.96 -10.87
CA ALA A 105 0.33 6.67 -11.69
C ALA A 105 -0.61 5.65 -11.01
N GLN A 106 -0.06 4.51 -10.59
CA GLN A 106 -0.83 3.44 -9.93
C GLN A 106 -1.47 3.89 -8.61
N ARG A 107 -0.75 4.65 -7.78
CA ARG A 107 -1.29 5.12 -6.50
C ARG A 107 -2.39 6.15 -6.68
N LEU A 108 -2.24 7.07 -7.64
CA LEU A 108 -3.26 8.07 -7.94
C LEU A 108 -4.53 7.41 -8.49
N TYR A 109 -4.37 6.48 -9.43
CA TYR A 109 -5.47 5.65 -9.93
C TYR A 109 -6.20 4.93 -8.79
N ALA A 110 -5.46 4.12 -8.02
CA ALA A 110 -6.02 3.30 -6.94
C ALA A 110 -6.74 4.15 -5.89
N ASN A 111 -6.13 5.25 -5.45
CA ASN A 111 -6.71 6.10 -4.42
C ASN A 111 -8.07 6.64 -4.82
N ARG A 112 -8.21 7.11 -6.07
CA ARG A 112 -9.43 7.77 -6.51
C ARG A 112 -10.49 6.78 -6.97
N ALA A 113 -10.07 5.67 -7.57
CA ALA A 113 -10.96 4.54 -7.83
C ALA A 113 -11.65 4.05 -6.55
N GLN A 114 -10.87 3.82 -5.49
CA GLN A 114 -11.40 3.40 -4.18
C GLN A 114 -12.24 4.48 -3.48
N ALA A 115 -12.04 5.75 -3.81
CA ALA A 115 -12.82 6.87 -3.27
C ALA A 115 -14.16 7.06 -4.00
N GLY A 116 -14.51 6.19 -4.95
CA GLY A 116 -15.77 6.26 -5.69
C GLY A 116 -15.69 7.12 -6.97
N ASP A 117 -14.50 7.45 -7.46
CA ASP A 117 -14.34 8.16 -8.72
C ASP A 117 -14.44 7.18 -9.91
N MET A 118 -15.66 7.01 -10.44
CA MET A 118 -15.95 5.96 -11.43
C MET A 118 -15.24 6.17 -12.76
N GLN A 119 -14.97 7.42 -13.13
CA GLN A 119 -14.19 7.72 -14.33
C GLN A 119 -12.74 7.23 -14.17
N ILE A 120 -12.12 7.49 -13.02
CA ILE A 120 -10.77 7.00 -12.70
C ILE A 120 -10.76 5.48 -12.54
N ALA A 121 -11.74 4.90 -11.86
CA ALA A 121 -11.84 3.45 -11.67
C ALA A 121 -11.98 2.71 -13.01
N THR A 122 -12.78 3.23 -13.94
CA THR A 122 -12.97 2.64 -15.27
C THR A 122 -11.68 2.72 -16.07
N ALA A 123 -11.02 3.88 -16.08
CA ALA A 123 -9.72 4.05 -16.73
C ALA A 123 -8.68 3.08 -16.14
N TYR A 124 -8.67 2.90 -14.82
CA TYR A 124 -7.70 2.00 -14.19
C TYR A 124 -7.97 0.53 -14.51
N ALA A 125 -9.24 0.11 -14.54
CA ALA A 125 -9.61 -1.23 -14.99
C ALA A 125 -9.12 -1.49 -16.42
N HIS A 126 -9.23 -0.49 -17.30
CA HIS A 126 -8.78 -0.59 -18.70
C HIS A 126 -7.26 -0.75 -18.83
N GLU A 127 -6.46 -0.24 -17.89
CA GLU A 127 -5.00 -0.48 -17.87
C GLU A 127 -4.66 -1.96 -17.77
N TYR A 128 -5.58 -2.81 -17.30
CA TYR A 128 -5.35 -4.25 -17.13
C TYR A 128 -6.29 -5.12 -17.98
N ASP A 129 -7.43 -4.61 -18.41
CA ASP A 129 -8.44 -5.38 -19.14
C ASP A 129 -7.93 -5.79 -20.54
N PRO A 130 -7.78 -7.09 -20.89
CA PRO A 130 -7.30 -7.52 -22.20
C PRO A 130 -8.07 -6.94 -23.40
N LYS A 131 -9.33 -6.52 -23.22
CA LYS A 131 -10.13 -5.90 -24.28
C LYS A 131 -9.72 -4.45 -24.56
N PHE A 132 -9.24 -3.73 -23.55
CA PHE A 132 -8.94 -2.29 -23.63
C PHE A 132 -7.47 -1.97 -23.41
N HIS A 133 -6.69 -2.95 -22.96
CA HIS A 133 -5.31 -2.80 -22.54
C HIS A 133 -4.47 -2.22 -23.67
N GLN A 134 -3.70 -1.19 -23.32
CA GLN A 134 -2.68 -0.60 -24.16
C GLN A 134 -1.36 -0.69 -23.42
N ALA A 135 -0.45 -1.49 -23.97
CA ALA A 135 0.84 -1.72 -23.36
C ALA A 135 1.59 -0.38 -23.18
N SER A 136 2.12 -0.19 -21.97
CA SER A 136 2.95 0.94 -21.59
C SER A 136 4.04 0.49 -20.63
N GLN A 137 5.04 1.33 -20.37
CA GLN A 137 6.08 1.00 -19.39
C GLN A 137 5.51 0.74 -17.98
N CYS A 138 4.40 1.38 -17.63
CA CYS A 138 3.78 1.24 -16.31
C CYS A 138 2.73 0.12 -16.21
N PHE A 139 2.19 -0.31 -17.35
CA PHE A 139 1.22 -1.39 -17.48
C PHE A 139 1.61 -2.17 -18.73
N ALA A 140 2.53 -3.12 -18.58
CA ALA A 140 3.18 -3.79 -19.70
C ALA A 140 2.28 -4.87 -20.33
N GLU A 141 1.57 -5.61 -19.49
CA GLU A 141 0.73 -6.74 -19.89
C GLU A 141 -0.67 -6.59 -19.31
N PRO A 142 -1.69 -7.13 -19.98
CA PRO A 142 -3.02 -7.20 -19.40
C PRO A 142 -3.03 -8.17 -18.22
N ASP A 143 -3.91 -7.90 -17.25
CA ASP A 143 -4.16 -8.75 -16.09
C ASP A 143 -5.67 -8.82 -15.85
N LYS A 144 -6.27 -9.96 -16.21
CA LYS A 144 -7.71 -10.19 -16.07
C LYS A 144 -8.18 -10.08 -14.62
N ALA A 145 -7.42 -10.62 -13.67
CA ALA A 145 -7.82 -10.63 -12.27
C ALA A 145 -7.77 -9.21 -11.69
N THR A 146 -6.72 -8.46 -12.03
CA THR A 146 -6.61 -7.05 -11.61
C THR A 146 -7.70 -6.18 -12.26
N ALA A 147 -8.01 -6.38 -13.54
CA ALA A 147 -9.12 -5.70 -14.20
C ALA A 147 -10.47 -6.03 -13.55
N ALA A 148 -10.74 -7.32 -13.29
CA ALA A 148 -11.96 -7.77 -12.61
C ALA A 148 -12.12 -7.12 -11.23
N TYR A 149 -11.04 -7.03 -10.44
CA TYR A 149 -11.05 -6.36 -9.14
C TYR A 149 -11.46 -4.88 -9.23
N TRP A 150 -10.98 -4.15 -10.24
CA TRP A 150 -11.36 -2.75 -10.42
C TRP A 150 -12.80 -2.59 -10.93
N TYR A 151 -13.31 -3.51 -11.75
CA TYR A 151 -14.73 -3.53 -12.09
C TYR A 151 -15.62 -3.89 -10.90
N GLU A 152 -15.20 -4.82 -10.05
CA GLU A 152 -15.89 -5.12 -8.78
C GLU A 152 -15.91 -3.89 -7.87
N THR A 153 -14.80 -3.14 -7.81
CA THR A 153 -14.72 -1.87 -7.09
C THR A 153 -15.75 -0.88 -7.63
N ILE A 154 -15.87 -0.71 -8.96
CA ILE A 154 -16.93 0.11 -9.57
C ILE A 154 -18.31 -0.36 -9.12
N LEU A 155 -18.60 -1.66 -9.19
CA LEU A 155 -19.90 -2.23 -8.82
C LEU A 155 -20.23 -2.09 -7.34
N SER A 156 -19.23 -1.97 -6.47
CA SER A 156 -19.43 -1.70 -5.03
C SER A 156 -19.97 -0.28 -4.78
N HIS A 157 -19.69 0.66 -5.68
CA HIS A 157 -20.18 2.04 -5.64
C HIS A 157 -21.41 2.25 -6.53
N GLU A 158 -21.43 1.64 -7.72
CA GLU A 158 -22.51 1.71 -8.71
C GLU A 158 -22.96 0.30 -9.14
N PRO A 159 -23.85 -0.37 -8.37
CA PRO A 159 -24.26 -1.75 -8.65
C PRO A 159 -24.97 -1.95 -10.00
N GLU A 160 -25.60 -0.88 -10.51
CA GLU A 160 -26.34 -0.87 -11.78
C GLU A 160 -25.47 -0.50 -12.98
N ASN A 161 -24.15 -0.32 -12.81
CA ASN A 161 -23.25 0.01 -13.91
C ASN A 161 -23.14 -1.18 -14.90
N ALA A 162 -23.93 -1.11 -15.97
CA ALA A 162 -24.06 -2.20 -16.93
C ALA A 162 -22.74 -2.57 -17.62
N GLN A 163 -21.87 -1.58 -17.88
CA GLN A 163 -20.56 -1.83 -18.49
C GLN A 163 -19.66 -2.58 -17.52
N ALA A 164 -19.51 -2.10 -16.28
CA ALA A 164 -18.67 -2.76 -15.28
C ALA A 164 -19.16 -4.17 -14.99
N LYS A 165 -20.48 -4.38 -14.91
CA LYS A 165 -21.09 -5.71 -14.74
C LYS A 165 -20.72 -6.65 -15.89
N ALA A 166 -20.89 -6.22 -17.13
CA ALA A 166 -20.55 -7.03 -18.29
C ALA A 166 -19.05 -7.38 -18.32
N ARG A 167 -18.18 -6.40 -18.09
CA ARG A 167 -16.73 -6.64 -18.04
C ARG A 167 -16.34 -7.57 -16.90
N PHE A 168 -16.88 -7.37 -15.70
CA PHE A 168 -16.64 -8.24 -14.56
C PHE A 168 -17.01 -9.69 -14.86
N GLU A 169 -18.22 -9.96 -15.37
CA GLU A 169 -18.66 -11.32 -15.73
C GLU A 169 -17.76 -11.98 -16.80
N GLU A 170 -17.30 -11.22 -17.80
CA GLU A 170 -16.40 -11.75 -18.84
C GLU A 170 -14.98 -12.06 -18.32
N LEU A 171 -14.54 -11.37 -17.27
CA LEU A 171 -13.17 -11.47 -16.74
C LEU A 171 -13.05 -12.37 -15.51
N LYS A 172 -14.17 -12.87 -14.96
CA LYS A 172 -14.16 -13.84 -13.85
C LYS A 172 -13.23 -15.01 -14.18
N PRO A 173 -12.33 -15.39 -13.25
CA PRO A 173 -11.44 -16.53 -13.43
C PRO A 173 -12.18 -17.86 -13.51
#